data_AF-A0A7S4KQS9-F1
#
_entry.id   AF-A0A7S4KQS9-F1
#
_cell.length_a   1.000
_cell.length_b   1.000
_cell.length_c   1.000
_cell.angle_alpha   90.00
_cell.angle_beta   90.00
_cell.angle_gamma   90.00
#
_symmetry.space_group_name_H-M   'P 1'
#
loop_
_entity.id
_entity.type
_entity.pdbx_description
1 polymer ?
#
loop_
_entity_poly.entity_id
_entity_poly.type
_entity_poly.pdbx_seq_one_letter_code
_entity_poly.pdbx_strand_id
1 'polypeptide(L)'
;RDLSKPRGPQDEARAAEYRKRFDNWLEPDPEHPTPPFHYATHYSSAAAVMFYLIRLEPFTSAHVHLQGGKFDHADRIFASVRESWDSASQLSLSDVKELIPEFYYLPDFLLNENRLDLGVRQKRSTRLDCVELPPWAHGSSDEFVRKMRQALESEYVSSHLHEWIDLIFGYRQRGPAAVEALNVFHHLTYEGAVDVDAIKDPVERMSTIAQILNFGQTPTQLFSKPHPRREPGVAI
;
A
#
# COMPACT_ATOMS: atom_id res chain seq x y z
N ARG A 1 -7.09 -13.19 3.29
CA ARG A 1 -7.03 -11.80 3.79
C ARG A 1 -8.36 -11.49 4.45
N ASP A 2 -8.34 -10.87 5.62
CA ASP A 2 -9.53 -10.28 6.24
C ASP A 2 -9.72 -8.86 5.69
N LEU A 3 -10.87 -8.58 5.05
CA LEU A 3 -11.17 -7.29 4.42
C LEU A 3 -11.67 -6.24 5.42
N SER A 4 -12.07 -6.66 6.63
CA SER A 4 -12.45 -5.76 7.72
C SER A 4 -11.25 -5.07 8.39
N LYS A 5 -10.04 -5.53 8.07
CA LYS A 5 -8.77 -5.06 8.64
C LYS A 5 -7.89 -4.37 7.59
N PRO A 6 -7.15 -3.31 7.97
CA PRO A 6 -6.10 -2.74 7.13
C PRO A 6 -5.01 -3.77 6.83
N ARG A 7 -4.12 -3.47 5.87
CA ARG A 7 -3.08 -4.42 5.46
C ARG A 7 -2.06 -4.75 6.55
N GLY A 8 -1.70 -3.77 7.38
CA GLY A 8 -0.70 -3.95 8.44
C GLY A 8 -1.11 -5.00 9.49
N PRO A 9 -2.27 -4.89 10.14
CA PRO A 9 -2.68 -5.73 11.27
C PRO A 9 -3.50 -6.95 10.82
N GLN A 10 -3.00 -7.74 9.87
CA GLN A 10 -3.68 -8.97 9.45
C GLN A 10 -3.52 -10.09 10.49
N ASP A 11 -2.44 -10.07 11.28
CA ASP A 11 -2.23 -10.91 12.45
C ASP A 11 -2.30 -10.11 13.77
N GLU A 12 -2.66 -10.80 14.86
CA GLU A 12 -2.90 -10.15 16.16
C GLU A 12 -1.61 -9.64 16.82
N ALA A 13 -0.47 -10.30 16.59
CA ALA A 13 0.80 -9.88 17.18
C ALA A 13 1.21 -8.52 16.62
N ARG A 14 1.08 -8.34 15.31
CA ARG A 14 1.34 -7.07 14.64
C ARG A 14 0.29 -6.01 14.96
N ALA A 15 -0.99 -6.39 15.12
CA ALA A 15 -2.04 -5.50 15.59
C ALA A 15 -1.72 -4.91 16.98
N ALA A 16 -1.25 -5.76 17.91
CA ALA A 16 -0.83 -5.33 19.24
C ALA A 16 0.36 -4.36 19.19
N GLU A 17 1.30 -4.55 18.27
CA GLU A 17 2.42 -3.62 18.12
C GLU A 17 1.99 -2.25 17.60
N TYR A 18 1.10 -2.19 16.60
CA TYR A 18 0.54 -0.92 16.12
C TYR A 18 -0.24 -0.19 17.22
N ARG A 19 -1.06 -0.92 17.98
CA ARG A 19 -1.79 -0.36 19.13
C ARG A 19 -0.82 0.19 20.18
N LYS A 20 0.22 -0.58 20.54
CA LYS A 20 1.23 -0.14 21.49
C LYS A 20 1.95 1.14 21.04
N ARG A 21 2.27 1.27 19.75
CA ARG A 21 2.92 2.48 19.20
C ARG A 21 2.00 3.69 19.25
N PHE A 22 0.72 3.50 18.95
CA PHE A 22 -0.29 4.55 19.01
C PHE A 22 -0.55 5.00 20.46
N ASP A 23 -0.75 4.06 21.38
CA ASP A 23 -1.08 4.35 22.79
C ASP A 23 0.09 4.99 23.55
N ASN A 24 1.33 4.63 23.21
CA ASN A 24 2.53 5.20 23.81
C ASN A 24 3.12 6.35 22.98
N TRP A 25 2.32 6.99 22.14
CA TRP A 25 2.79 8.10 21.32
C TRP A 25 3.29 9.24 22.23
N LEU A 26 4.58 9.54 22.10
CA LEU A 26 5.21 10.67 22.75
C LEU A 26 5.36 11.76 21.69
N GLU A 27 4.71 12.90 21.91
CA GLU A 27 4.82 14.08 21.06
C GLU A 27 6.31 14.45 20.88
N PRO A 28 6.90 14.24 19.69
CA PRO A 28 8.34 14.43 19.52
C PRO A 28 8.74 15.89 19.45
N ASP A 29 7.84 16.78 19.02
CA ASP A 29 8.09 18.21 18.83
C ASP A 29 6.95 19.05 19.42
N PRO A 30 7.17 19.73 20.57
CA PRO A 30 6.18 20.62 21.17
C PRO A 30 5.83 21.84 20.33
N GLU A 31 6.72 22.28 19.43
CA GLU A 31 6.49 23.42 18.54
C GLU A 31 5.69 23.00 17.29
N HIS A 32 5.83 21.75 16.87
CA HIS A 32 5.15 21.16 15.71
C HIS A 32 4.44 19.85 16.07
N PRO A 33 3.34 19.93 16.84
CA PRO A 33 2.70 18.75 17.39
C PRO A 33 2.16 17.84 16.27
N THR A 34 2.59 16.59 16.32
CA THR A 34 2.20 15.51 15.41
C THR A 34 1.27 14.56 16.16
N PRO A 35 -0.01 14.43 15.72
CA PRO A 35 -0.96 13.56 16.41
C PRO A 35 -0.55 12.08 16.27
N PRO A 36 -0.98 11.22 17.21
CA PRO A 36 -0.71 9.79 17.15
C PRO A 36 -1.20 9.15 15.86
N PHE A 37 -0.42 8.21 15.32
CA PHE A 37 -0.78 7.42 14.14
C PHE A 37 -0.26 5.99 14.25
N HIS A 38 -0.90 5.07 13.54
CA HIS A 38 -0.45 3.68 13.43
C HIS A 38 0.65 3.53 12.37
N TYR A 39 0.54 4.28 11.27
CA TYR A 39 1.43 4.12 10.11
C TYR A 39 2.09 5.42 9.69
N ALA A 40 3.43 5.43 9.69
CA ALA A 40 4.24 6.50 9.09
C ALA A 40 4.32 6.39 7.56
N THR A 41 4.02 5.21 7.01
CA THR A 41 3.96 4.94 5.58
C THR A 41 2.52 4.72 5.15
N HIS A 42 2.23 5.04 3.89
CA HIS A 42 0.88 4.94 3.36
C HIS A 42 0.71 3.70 2.49
N TYR A 43 -0.54 3.21 2.39
CA TYR A 43 -0.86 2.06 1.55
C TYR A 43 -0.81 2.35 0.04
N SER A 44 -0.83 3.63 -0.35
CA SER A 44 -0.79 4.08 -1.73
C SER A 44 0.13 5.29 -1.88
N SER A 45 1.08 5.22 -2.82
CA SER A 45 1.95 6.32 -3.19
C SER A 45 2.50 6.10 -4.60
N ALA A 46 3.03 7.13 -5.24
CA ALA A 46 3.71 7.01 -6.53
C ALA A 46 4.87 5.99 -6.46
N ALA A 47 5.63 5.99 -5.35
CA ALA A 47 6.69 5.02 -5.09
C ALA A 47 6.17 3.58 -4.99
N ALA A 48 4.99 3.36 -4.39
CA ALA A 48 4.37 2.04 -4.32
C ALA A 48 3.92 1.52 -5.70
N VAL A 49 3.38 2.42 -6.54
CA VAL A 49 3.01 2.08 -7.93
C VAL A 49 4.25 1.73 -8.75
N MET A 50 5.29 2.58 -8.71
CA MET A 50 6.56 2.32 -9.39
C MET A 50 7.24 1.04 -8.90
N PHE A 51 7.16 0.73 -7.60
CA PHE A 51 7.67 -0.51 -7.04
C PHE A 51 7.05 -1.74 -7.73
N TYR A 52 5.72 -1.77 -7.88
CA TYR A 52 5.04 -2.89 -8.56
C TYR A 52 5.28 -2.89 -10.07
N LEU A 53 5.19 -1.73 -10.72
CA LEU A 53 5.23 -1.61 -12.17
C LEU A 53 6.63 -1.39 -12.76
N ILE A 54 7.70 -1.59 -11.97
CA ILE A 54 9.10 -1.32 -12.36
C ILE A 54 9.53 -1.94 -13.70
N ARG A 55 8.84 -2.99 -14.18
CA ARG A 55 9.12 -3.71 -15.44
C ARG A 55 8.41 -3.13 -16.67
N LEU A 56 7.51 -2.17 -16.49
CA LEU A 56 6.74 -1.54 -17.56
C LEU A 56 7.11 -0.08 -17.70
N GLU A 57 7.24 0.39 -18.94
CA GLU A 57 7.30 1.82 -19.22
C GLU A 57 5.89 2.45 -19.13
N PRO A 58 5.76 3.72 -18.69
CA PRO A 58 6.82 4.67 -18.34
C PRO A 58 7.35 4.54 -16.89
N PHE A 59 6.91 3.53 -16.12
CA PHE A 59 7.23 3.38 -14.70
C PHE A 59 8.68 2.99 -14.45
N THR A 60 9.29 2.22 -15.36
CA THR A 60 10.74 1.94 -15.35
C THR A 60 11.54 3.24 -15.38
N SER A 61 11.28 4.10 -16.37
CA SER A 61 11.95 5.40 -16.50
C SER A 61 11.69 6.32 -15.29
N ALA A 62 10.44 6.35 -14.79
CA ALA A 62 10.10 7.13 -13.61
C ALA A 62 10.84 6.66 -12.35
N HIS A 63 10.95 5.34 -12.14
CA HIS A 63 11.70 4.75 -11.02
C HIS A 63 13.18 5.11 -11.08
N VAL A 64 13.80 4.97 -12.25
CA VAL A 64 15.22 5.31 -12.47
C VAL A 64 15.47 6.79 -12.19
N HIS A 65 14.57 7.67 -12.64
CA HIS A 65 14.66 9.09 -12.35
C HIS A 65 14.59 9.39 -10.85
N LEU A 66 13.61 8.79 -10.15
CA LEU A 66 13.45 8.95 -8.70
C LEU A 66 14.69 8.49 -7.92
N GLN A 67 15.37 7.45 -8.40
CA GLN A 67 16.53 6.83 -7.74
C GLN A 67 17.89 7.42 -8.20
N GLY A 68 17.88 8.62 -8.80
CA GLY A 68 19.11 9.32 -9.18
C GLY A 68 19.82 8.73 -10.39
N GLY A 69 19.06 8.20 -11.36
CA GLY A 69 19.56 7.75 -12.66
C GLY A 69 19.95 6.27 -12.75
N LYS A 70 19.59 5.45 -11.75
CA LYS A 70 19.81 4.00 -11.77
C LYS A 70 18.67 3.26 -11.06
N PHE A 71 18.61 1.94 -11.22
CA PHE A 71 17.69 1.11 -10.44
C PHE A 71 18.02 1.16 -8.94
N ASP A 72 17.02 0.83 -8.12
CA ASP A 72 17.21 0.72 -6.68
C ASP A 72 18.05 -0.54 -6.35
N HIS A 73 18.46 -0.68 -5.10
CA HIS A 73 19.13 -1.89 -4.63
C HIS A 73 18.28 -3.13 -4.91
N ALA A 74 18.87 -4.18 -5.49
CA ALA A 74 18.14 -5.38 -5.92
C ALA A 74 17.30 -6.02 -4.80
N ASP A 75 17.77 -6.02 -3.55
CA ASP A 75 16.99 -6.54 -2.42
C ASP A 75 15.70 -5.74 -2.11
N ARG A 76 15.54 -4.52 -2.63
CA ARG A 76 14.33 -3.68 -2.48
C ARG A 76 13.42 -3.68 -3.72
N ILE A 77 13.85 -4.31 -4.81
CA ILE A 77 13.03 -4.40 -6.02
C ILE A 77 11.94 -5.46 -5.84
N PHE A 78 10.75 -5.20 -6.39
CA PHE A 78 9.65 -6.15 -6.44
C PHE A 78 10.07 -7.40 -7.23
N ALA A 79 10.37 -8.49 -6.52
CA ALA A 79 10.89 -9.72 -7.12
C ALA A 79 10.01 -10.94 -6.85
N SER A 80 9.13 -10.89 -5.85
CA SER A 80 8.29 -12.02 -5.46
C SER A 80 6.97 -11.55 -4.90
N VAL A 81 5.87 -12.14 -5.36
CA VAL A 81 4.52 -11.87 -4.84
C VAL A 81 4.44 -12.28 -3.37
N ARG A 82 5.01 -13.45 -3.03
CA ARG A 82 5.00 -13.97 -1.66
C ARG A 82 5.76 -13.06 -0.70
N GLU A 83 7.01 -12.71 -1.04
CA GLU A 83 7.80 -11.85 -0.15
C GLU A 83 7.16 -10.47 0.04
N SER A 84 6.54 -9.93 -1.02
CA SER A 84 5.85 -8.64 -0.93
C SER A 84 4.60 -8.71 -0.05
N TRP A 85 3.86 -9.81 -0.14
CA TRP A 85 2.76 -10.08 0.79
C TRP A 85 3.26 -10.22 2.23
N ASP A 86 4.29 -11.03 2.46
CA ASP A 86 4.83 -11.28 3.80
C ASP A 86 5.38 -9.98 4.41
N SER A 87 6.10 -9.17 3.63
CA SER A 87 6.57 -7.84 4.03
C SER A 87 5.41 -6.94 4.47
N ALA A 88 4.42 -6.76 3.60
CA ALA A 88 3.33 -5.82 3.84
C ALA A 88 2.34 -6.29 4.91
N SER A 89 2.15 -7.59 5.08
CA SER A 89 1.14 -8.16 6.00
C SER A 89 1.69 -8.67 7.33
N GLN A 90 2.98 -9.02 7.43
CA GLN A 90 3.53 -9.66 8.64
C GLN A 90 4.90 -9.12 9.09
N LEU A 91 5.86 -8.95 8.18
CA LEU A 91 7.28 -8.84 8.54
C LEU A 91 7.79 -7.41 8.77
N SER A 92 7.17 -6.41 8.13
CA SER A 92 7.67 -5.03 8.17
C SER A 92 6.60 -4.06 8.62
N LEU A 93 6.82 -3.40 9.76
CA LEU A 93 5.87 -2.42 10.30
C LEU A 93 5.80 -1.13 9.48
N SER A 94 6.79 -0.91 8.63
CA SER A 94 6.86 0.22 7.70
C SER A 94 6.36 -0.13 6.31
N ASP A 95 5.97 -1.39 6.05
CA ASP A 95 5.35 -1.80 4.80
C ASP A 95 3.87 -2.12 5.01
N VAL A 96 3.00 -1.30 4.43
CA VAL A 96 1.54 -1.48 4.47
C VAL A 96 0.90 -1.29 3.09
N LYS A 97 1.67 -1.44 2.01
CA LYS A 97 1.24 -1.18 0.62
C LYS A 97 0.06 -2.04 0.21
N GLU A 98 -1.05 -1.41 -0.17
CA GLU A 98 -2.17 -2.10 -0.79
C GLU A 98 -1.85 -2.48 -2.25
N LEU A 99 -2.64 -3.41 -2.80
CA LEU A 99 -2.47 -3.82 -4.19
C LEU A 99 -2.99 -2.73 -5.15
N ILE A 100 -2.35 -2.65 -6.32
CA ILE A 100 -2.78 -1.84 -7.45
C ILE A 100 -3.74 -2.64 -8.36
N PRO A 101 -4.58 -1.97 -9.18
CA PRO A 101 -5.53 -2.62 -10.08
C PRO A 101 -4.92 -3.66 -11.02
N GLU A 102 -3.68 -3.45 -11.47
CA GLU A 102 -2.95 -4.27 -12.45
C GLU A 102 -2.83 -5.74 -12.00
N PHE A 103 -2.82 -6.01 -10.69
CA PHE A 103 -2.86 -7.38 -10.15
C PHE A 103 -4.09 -8.19 -10.60
N TYR A 104 -5.15 -7.54 -11.10
CA TYR A 104 -6.43 -8.15 -11.44
C TYR A 104 -6.76 -8.08 -12.94
N TYR A 105 -5.89 -7.52 -13.78
CA TYR A 105 -6.12 -7.51 -15.23
C TYR A 105 -4.87 -7.46 -16.11
N LEU A 106 -3.69 -7.11 -15.61
CA LEU A 106 -2.49 -6.91 -16.42
C LEU A 106 -1.43 -7.94 -16.03
N PRO A 107 -1.14 -8.98 -16.83
CA PRO A 107 -0.09 -9.95 -16.52
C PRO A 107 1.33 -9.42 -16.77
N ASP A 108 1.47 -8.44 -17.66
CA ASP A 108 2.74 -7.94 -18.21
C ASP A 108 3.68 -7.37 -17.14
N PHE A 109 3.15 -6.74 -16.07
CA PHE A 109 4.00 -6.14 -15.02
C PHE A 109 4.81 -7.16 -14.23
N LEU A 110 4.47 -8.45 -14.34
CA LEU A 110 5.17 -9.57 -13.71
C LEU A 110 6.32 -10.09 -14.56
N LEU A 111 6.40 -9.69 -15.83
CA LEU A 111 7.36 -10.17 -16.82
C LEU A 111 8.45 -9.13 -17.07
N ASN A 112 9.69 -9.58 -17.21
CA ASN A 112 10.81 -8.71 -17.61
C ASN A 112 11.03 -8.76 -19.13
N GLU A 113 10.00 -8.44 -19.91
CA GLU A 113 10.06 -8.54 -21.38
C GLU A 113 11.14 -7.62 -21.98
N ASN A 114 11.35 -6.47 -21.34
CA ASN A 114 12.36 -5.47 -21.72
C ASN A 114 13.80 -5.88 -21.35
N ARG A 115 13.99 -7.05 -20.71
CA ARG A 115 15.32 -7.56 -20.29
C ARG A 115 16.11 -6.55 -19.46
N LEU A 116 15.42 -5.87 -18.55
CA LEU A 116 16.02 -4.88 -17.66
C LEU A 116 17.07 -5.54 -16.77
N ASP A 117 18.20 -4.85 -16.54
CA ASP A 117 19.18 -5.26 -15.54
C ASP A 117 18.75 -4.74 -14.16
N LEU A 118 17.99 -5.57 -13.46
CA LEU A 118 17.48 -5.29 -12.11
C LEU A 118 18.50 -5.66 -11.02
N GLY A 119 19.72 -6.09 -11.39
CA GLY A 119 20.78 -6.45 -10.47
C GLY A 119 20.64 -7.83 -9.83
N VAL A 120 21.48 -8.09 -8.83
CA VAL A 120 21.61 -9.40 -8.15
C VAL A 120 21.34 -9.22 -6.66
N ARG A 121 20.44 -10.04 -6.11
CA ARG A 121 20.12 -10.04 -4.68
C ARG A 121 21.26 -10.62 -3.86
N GLN A 122 21.62 -9.94 -2.77
CA GLN A 122 22.76 -10.33 -1.94
C GLN A 122 22.53 -11.68 -1.23
N LYS A 123 21.31 -11.90 -0.72
CA LYS A 123 21.02 -13.08 0.13
C LYS A 123 20.94 -14.40 -0.63
N ARG A 124 20.57 -14.36 -1.91
CA ARG A 124 20.34 -15.57 -2.73
C ARG A 124 21.31 -15.69 -3.91
N SER A 125 22.16 -14.69 -4.13
CA SER A 125 22.99 -14.54 -5.34
C SER A 125 22.18 -14.74 -6.64
N THR A 126 20.89 -14.39 -6.61
CA THR A 126 19.97 -14.59 -7.73
C THR A 126 19.83 -13.28 -8.49
N ARG A 127 20.06 -13.34 -9.81
CA ARG A 127 19.79 -12.21 -10.69
C ARG A 127 18.28 -12.01 -10.80
N LEU A 128 17.84 -10.77 -10.66
CA LEU A 128 16.45 -10.40 -10.79
C LEU A 128 16.02 -10.41 -12.26
N ASP A 129 14.82 -10.94 -12.49
CA ASP A 129 14.19 -11.03 -13.80
C ASP A 129 12.66 -10.93 -13.64
N CYS A 130 11.88 -11.86 -14.17
CA CYS A 130 10.45 -11.98 -13.93
C CYS A 130 10.13 -12.16 -12.43
N VAL A 131 8.95 -11.73 -12.02
CA VAL A 131 8.48 -11.83 -10.63
C VAL A 131 8.24 -13.30 -10.28
N GLU A 132 8.77 -13.75 -9.14
CA GLU A 132 8.48 -15.07 -8.57
C GLU A 132 6.99 -15.17 -8.21
N LEU A 133 6.29 -16.05 -8.93
CA LEU A 133 4.86 -16.29 -8.75
C LEU A 133 4.60 -17.44 -7.76
N PRO A 134 3.42 -17.47 -7.12
CA PRO A 134 3.03 -18.60 -6.28
C PRO A 134 2.95 -19.91 -7.08
N PRO A 135 3.18 -21.09 -6.46
CA PRO A 135 3.19 -22.38 -7.16
C PRO A 135 1.91 -22.70 -7.94
N TRP A 136 0.75 -22.22 -7.45
CA TRP A 136 -0.55 -22.43 -8.09
C TRP A 136 -0.73 -21.69 -9.42
N ALA A 137 0.15 -20.73 -9.74
CA ALA A 137 0.15 -20.03 -11.01
C ALA A 137 0.97 -20.78 -12.08
N HIS A 138 1.68 -21.85 -11.70
CA HIS A 138 2.45 -22.70 -12.62
C HIS A 138 3.44 -21.92 -13.52
N GLY A 139 3.97 -20.80 -13.02
CA GLY A 139 4.88 -19.93 -13.78
C GLY A 139 4.21 -19.04 -14.83
N SER A 140 2.87 -19.02 -14.93
CA SER A 140 2.13 -18.16 -15.86
C SER A 140 1.60 -16.91 -15.16
N SER A 141 1.98 -15.74 -15.66
CA SER A 141 1.45 -14.44 -15.23
C SER A 141 -0.04 -14.30 -15.57
N ASP A 142 -0.49 -14.81 -16.72
CA ASP A 142 -1.90 -14.88 -17.09
C ASP A 142 -2.71 -15.70 -16.08
N GLU A 143 -2.24 -16.89 -15.72
CA GLU A 143 -2.90 -17.74 -14.73
C GLU A 143 -2.94 -17.10 -13.35
N PHE A 144 -1.86 -16.39 -12.98
CA PHE A 144 -1.80 -15.58 -11.77
C PHE A 144 -2.93 -14.53 -11.75
N VAL A 145 -2.97 -13.66 -12.77
CA VAL A 145 -3.96 -12.57 -12.87
C VAL A 145 -5.38 -13.12 -12.97
N ARG A 146 -5.59 -14.19 -13.75
CA ARG A 146 -6.90 -14.85 -13.89
C ARG A 146 -7.43 -15.32 -12.53
N LYS A 147 -6.60 -15.97 -11.72
CA LYS A 147 -7.00 -16.43 -10.38
C LYS A 147 -7.15 -15.27 -9.39
N MET A 148 -6.31 -14.24 -9.46
CA MET A 148 -6.47 -13.03 -8.66
C MET A 148 -7.82 -12.35 -8.93
N ARG A 149 -8.20 -12.21 -10.21
CA ARG A 149 -9.52 -11.69 -10.61
C ARG A 149 -10.65 -12.60 -10.14
N GLN A 150 -10.53 -13.92 -10.29
CA GLN A 150 -11.54 -14.86 -9.77
C GLN A 150 -11.72 -14.75 -8.25
N ALA A 151 -10.63 -14.53 -7.50
CA ALA A 151 -10.71 -14.31 -6.06
C ALA A 151 -11.41 -12.99 -5.73
N LEU A 152 -11.10 -11.90 -6.45
CA LEU A 152 -11.76 -10.60 -6.28
C LEU A 152 -13.27 -10.68 -6.53
N GLU A 153 -13.69 -11.44 -7.54
CA GLU A 153 -15.10 -11.63 -7.89
C GLU A 153 -15.79 -12.75 -7.10
N SER A 154 -15.12 -13.35 -6.13
CA SER A 154 -15.69 -14.44 -5.33
C SER A 154 -16.81 -13.96 -4.40
N GLU A 155 -17.68 -14.88 -4.00
CA GLU A 155 -18.72 -14.63 -2.98
C GLU A 155 -18.13 -14.15 -1.65
N TYR A 156 -16.96 -14.66 -1.28
CA TYR A 156 -16.27 -14.22 -0.07
C TYR A 156 -15.93 -12.73 -0.15
N VAL A 157 -15.29 -12.29 -1.24
CA VAL A 157 -14.95 -10.86 -1.39
C VAL A 157 -16.20 -10.03 -1.56
N SER A 158 -17.14 -10.44 -2.41
CA SER A 158 -18.41 -9.71 -2.61
C SER A 158 -19.14 -9.44 -1.29
N SER A 159 -19.18 -10.42 -0.39
CA SER A 159 -19.87 -10.30 0.89
C SER A 159 -19.12 -9.49 1.97
N HIS A 160 -17.82 -9.17 1.77
CA HIS A 160 -16.97 -8.46 2.75
C HIS A 160 -16.31 -7.18 2.20
N LEU A 161 -16.40 -6.90 0.90
CA LEU A 161 -15.71 -5.76 0.27
C LEU A 161 -16.16 -4.42 0.85
N HIS A 162 -17.42 -4.31 1.26
CA HIS A 162 -17.96 -3.14 1.95
C HIS A 162 -17.15 -2.74 3.20
N GLU A 163 -16.57 -3.71 3.92
CA GLU A 163 -15.75 -3.46 5.11
C GLU A 163 -14.39 -2.84 4.75
N TRP A 164 -13.81 -3.24 3.61
CA TRP A 164 -12.59 -2.61 3.09
C TRP A 164 -12.89 -1.20 2.57
N ILE A 165 -14.03 -1.01 1.92
CA ILE A 165 -14.48 0.32 1.47
C ILE A 165 -14.68 1.24 2.69
N ASP A 166 -15.21 0.72 3.81
CA ASP A 166 -15.33 1.49 5.06
C ASP A 166 -13.97 1.99 5.59
N LEU A 167 -12.90 1.22 5.42
CA LEU A 167 -11.54 1.61 5.81
C LEU A 167 -10.95 2.69 4.89
N ILE A 168 -11.12 2.53 3.57
CA ILE A 168 -10.44 3.39 2.60
C ILE A 168 -11.22 4.66 2.31
N PHE A 169 -12.54 4.60 2.21
CA PHE A 169 -13.41 5.71 1.78
C PHE A 169 -14.50 6.05 2.78
N GLY A 170 -14.73 5.20 3.78
CA GLY A 170 -15.91 5.28 4.63
C GLY A 170 -15.67 5.74 6.06
N TYR A 171 -16.58 5.35 6.95
CA TYR A 171 -16.63 5.85 8.31
C TYR A 171 -15.43 5.41 9.19
N ARG A 172 -14.70 4.37 8.80
CA ARG A 172 -13.48 3.90 9.48
C ARG A 172 -12.19 4.53 8.95
N GLN A 173 -12.28 5.50 8.05
CA GLN A 173 -11.11 6.23 7.54
C GLN A 173 -10.54 7.23 8.58
N ARG A 174 -11.41 7.82 9.41
CA ARG A 174 -11.03 8.88 10.37
C ARG A 174 -11.78 8.73 11.70
N GLY A 175 -11.31 9.44 12.72
CA GLY A 175 -11.95 9.51 14.04
C GLY A 175 -11.83 8.23 14.87
N PRO A 176 -12.67 8.06 15.92
CA PRO A 176 -12.57 6.92 16.84
C PRO A 176 -12.68 5.56 16.15
N ALA A 177 -13.54 5.44 15.14
CA ALA A 177 -13.70 4.20 14.37
C ALA A 177 -12.40 3.81 13.61
N ALA A 178 -11.60 4.79 13.17
CA ALA A 178 -10.30 4.52 12.58
C ALA A 178 -9.28 4.05 13.63
N VAL A 179 -9.32 4.60 14.85
CA VAL A 179 -8.45 4.16 15.95
C VAL A 179 -8.76 2.72 16.32
N GLU A 180 -10.03 2.38 16.49
CA GLU A 180 -10.48 1.02 16.80
C GLU A 180 -10.07 0.01 15.72
N ALA A 181 -10.16 0.40 14.45
CA ALA A 181 -9.76 -0.43 13.32
C ALA A 181 -8.24 -0.45 13.05
N LEU A 182 -7.43 0.25 13.87
CA LEU A 182 -6.00 0.47 13.65
C LEU A 182 -5.71 1.06 12.26
N ASN A 183 -6.48 2.06 11.83
CA ASN A 183 -6.49 2.60 10.47
C ASN A 183 -6.11 4.09 10.41
N VAL A 184 -5.22 4.54 11.31
CA VAL A 184 -4.78 5.95 11.38
C VAL A 184 -3.40 6.09 10.74
N PHE A 185 -3.31 6.91 9.70
CA PHE A 185 -2.08 7.22 8.98
C PHE A 185 -1.49 8.55 9.47
N HIS A 186 -0.28 8.88 9.02
CA HIS A 186 0.33 10.17 9.29
C HIS A 186 -0.60 11.33 8.88
N HIS A 187 -0.72 12.36 9.73
CA HIS A 187 -1.73 13.43 9.56
C HIS A 187 -1.65 14.14 8.20
N LEU A 188 -0.44 14.38 7.68
CA LEU A 188 -0.23 15.00 6.36
C LEU A 188 -0.81 14.22 5.18
N THR A 189 -1.15 12.94 5.36
CA THR A 189 -1.78 12.15 4.30
C THR A 189 -3.26 12.52 4.11
N TYR A 190 -3.89 13.19 5.07
CA TYR A 190 -5.32 13.50 5.04
C TYR A 190 -5.58 14.88 4.42
N GLU A 191 -6.56 14.93 3.52
CA GLU A 191 -7.09 16.18 2.99
C GLU A 191 -7.51 17.13 4.13
N GLY A 192 -7.10 18.40 4.01
CA GLY A 192 -7.40 19.47 4.96
C GLY A 192 -6.55 19.47 6.23
N ALA A 193 -5.57 18.56 6.38
CA ALA A 193 -4.74 18.49 7.58
C ALA A 193 -3.77 19.68 7.73
N VAL A 194 -3.33 20.27 6.62
CA VAL A 194 -2.44 21.44 6.59
C VAL A 194 -2.86 22.39 5.47
N ASP A 195 -2.91 23.69 5.79
CA ASP A 195 -3.02 24.76 4.80
C ASP A 195 -1.62 25.15 4.32
N VAL A 196 -1.22 24.57 3.19
CA VAL A 196 0.10 24.78 2.59
C VAL A 196 0.32 26.22 2.14
N ASP A 197 -0.75 26.96 1.84
CA ASP A 197 -0.67 28.35 1.42
C ASP A 197 -0.50 29.31 2.60
N ALA A 198 -0.86 28.88 3.81
CA ALA A 198 -0.59 29.61 5.04
C ALA A 198 0.88 29.49 5.51
N ILE A 199 1.65 28.51 5.00
CA ILE A 199 3.05 28.32 5.38
C ILE A 199 3.94 29.41 4.75
N LYS A 200 4.52 30.25 5.60
CA LYS A 200 5.34 31.40 5.17
C LYS A 200 6.78 31.04 4.86
N ASP A 201 7.36 30.07 5.58
CA ASP A 201 8.72 29.62 5.31
C ASP A 201 8.75 28.80 4.01
N PRO A 202 9.47 29.24 2.97
CA PRO A 202 9.55 28.49 1.72
C PRO A 202 10.17 27.11 1.88
N VAL A 203 11.06 26.90 2.85
CA VAL A 203 11.70 25.60 3.09
C VAL A 203 10.71 24.64 3.70
N GLU A 204 10.03 25.04 4.78
CA GLU A 204 8.94 24.29 5.39
C GLU A 204 7.85 23.96 4.36
N ARG A 205 7.39 24.95 3.59
CA ARG A 205 6.35 24.77 2.56
C ARG A 205 6.76 23.72 1.54
N MET A 206 7.99 23.79 1.03
CA MET A 206 8.51 22.82 0.06
C MET A 206 8.61 21.42 0.67
N SER A 207 9.07 21.32 1.92
CA SER A 207 9.17 20.05 2.65
C SER A 207 7.79 19.41 2.85
N THR A 208 6.79 20.19 3.28
CA THR A 208 5.41 19.71 3.45
C THR A 208 4.82 19.22 2.13
N ILE A 209 4.98 19.99 1.04
CA ILE A 209 4.53 19.58 -0.31
C ILE A 209 5.20 18.28 -0.73
N ALA A 210 6.52 18.18 -0.57
CA ALA A 210 7.26 16.97 -0.93
C ALA A 210 6.79 15.76 -0.10
N GLN A 211 6.46 15.95 1.18
CA GLN A 211 5.94 14.88 2.03
C GLN A 211 4.57 14.39 1.55
N ILE A 212 3.65 15.32 1.26
CA ILE A 212 2.30 15.02 0.76
C ILE A 212 2.38 14.26 -0.58
N LEU A 213 3.22 14.72 -1.51
CA LEU A 213 3.31 14.15 -2.86
C LEU A 213 3.95 12.76 -2.87
N ASN A 214 4.95 12.51 -2.02
CA ASN A 214 5.77 11.29 -2.12
C ASN A 214 5.40 10.20 -1.11
N PHE A 215 4.84 10.56 0.05
CA PHE A 215 4.60 9.61 1.15
C PHE A 215 3.14 9.16 1.27
N GLY A 216 2.29 9.58 0.33
CA GLY A 216 0.95 9.06 0.12
C GLY A 216 -0.15 10.04 0.51
N GLN A 217 -1.30 9.86 -0.13
CA GLN A 217 -2.48 10.70 0.05
C GLN A 217 -3.68 9.78 0.29
N THR A 218 -4.32 9.96 1.44
CA THR A 218 -5.56 9.26 1.77
C THR A 218 -6.67 9.80 0.86
N PRO A 219 -7.45 8.95 0.18
CA PRO A 219 -8.57 9.39 -0.64
C PRO A 219 -9.60 10.18 0.18
N THR A 220 -10.36 11.06 -0.47
CA THR A 220 -11.46 11.77 0.19
C THR A 220 -12.45 10.79 0.80
N GLN A 221 -12.90 11.08 2.03
CA GLN A 221 -13.95 10.31 2.70
C GLN A 221 -15.28 10.56 1.99
N LEU A 222 -15.88 9.50 1.46
CA LEU A 222 -17.10 9.59 0.65
C LEU A 222 -18.37 9.53 1.50
N PHE A 223 -18.32 8.90 2.67
CA PHE A 223 -19.49 8.70 3.53
C PHE A 223 -19.10 8.46 5.00
N SER A 224 -20.04 8.74 5.90
CA SER A 224 -19.85 8.67 7.37
C SER A 224 -20.66 7.55 8.05
N LYS A 225 -21.40 6.75 7.28
CA LYS A 225 -22.16 5.59 7.76
C LYS A 225 -21.58 4.30 7.16
N PRO A 226 -21.84 3.11 7.75
CA PRO A 226 -21.37 1.86 7.17
C PRO A 226 -21.80 1.68 5.72
N HIS A 227 -20.87 1.27 4.86
CA HIS A 227 -21.18 0.95 3.46
C HIS A 227 -22.14 -0.24 3.41
N PRO A 228 -23.18 -0.21 2.56
CA PRO A 228 -24.11 -1.33 2.44
C PRO A 228 -23.37 -2.59 1.98
N ARG A 229 -23.68 -3.73 2.60
CA ARG A 229 -23.20 -5.04 2.17
C ARG A 229 -23.84 -5.40 0.83
N ARG A 230 -23.05 -5.97 -0.09
CA ARG A 230 -23.60 -6.56 -1.31
C ARG A 230 -24.34 -7.84 -0.93
N GLU A 231 -25.63 -7.88 -1.21
CA GLU A 231 -26.41 -9.11 -1.06
C GLU A 231 -25.90 -10.18 -2.04
N PRO A 232 -25.88 -11.46 -1.64
CA PRO A 232 -25.60 -12.55 -2.58
C PRO A 232 -26.55 -12.42 -3.77
N GLY A 233 -26.03 -12.55 -4.99
CA GLY A 233 -26.90 -12.57 -6.17
C GLY A 233 -27.94 -13.68 -5.98
N VAL A 234 -29.22 -13.37 -6.20
CA VAL A 234 -30.22 -14.43 -6.37
C VAL A 234 -29.73 -15.24 -7.56
N ALA A 235 -29.38 -16.51 -7.34
CA ALA A 235 -29.04 -17.40 -8.45
C ALA A 235 -30.26 -17.44 -9.40
N ILE A 236 -30.07 -16.90 -10.61
CA ILE A 236 -31.06 -16.95 -11.70
C ILE A 236 -30.95 -18.32 -12.37
#